data_AF-A0AAJ3RRT6-F1
#
_entry.id   AF-A0AAJ3RRT6-F1
#
_cell.length_a   1.000
_cell.length_b   1.000
_cell.length_c   1.000
_cell.angle_alpha   90.00
_cell.angle_beta   90.00
_cell.angle_gamma   90.00
#
_symmetry.space_group_name_H-M   'P 1'
#
loop_
_entity.id
_entity.type
_entity.pdbx_description
1 polymer ?
#
loop_
_entity_poly.entity_id
_entity_poly.type
_entity_poly.pdbx_seq_one_letter_code
_entity_poly.pdbx_strand_id
1 'polypeptide(L)'
;MENKSNTISATETANFQLIAIKVNKDKTIGQRKLTANKPYFFSEGYEITNNVLTIKEENKISSNIYNLFLKDKEGYQPSISINAIVGENGSGKSTIVEYVIRLINNLSAAIFGEKFSNPAAEHLHYIEGMDGELWYLVDNKAVRLVVNDKKVDLFSYTKDTQEEKFGNETLLLSNEKTDSLIPMKPLSLDKLKEFIPSLFYTLVSNYSIYAYNSVDYLDENNSIELEREIRGEVTNAKYECNWLSGIFHKNDGYQSPIVLTPYREEGNININTEKQLSKERLISLLLMDSKYYRTINGHLDVIGLKIIKNKKSKNRKTLKEKGLYHLTENGFKNIKKRIIELWIEKIGISKEEIENNNYKEEISTYIAYKTLKIASRYKQYSNIFYTKQHQRMYSRFDEGLLKKLIGKMCNDTSHITKKYANAFCIYYIIHLG
;
A
#
# COMPACT_ATOMS: atom_id res chain seq x y z
N MET A 1 33.94 -31.79 34.03
CA MET A 1 33.37 -31.87 32.66
C MET A 1 32.27 -30.82 32.59
N GLU A 2 32.59 -29.74 31.89
CA GLU A 2 31.81 -28.50 31.84
C GLU A 2 30.46 -28.70 31.15
N ASN A 3 29.41 -28.25 31.83
CA ASN A 3 28.10 -27.99 31.24
C ASN A 3 28.25 -26.81 30.28
N LYS A 4 28.35 -27.10 28.98
CA LYS A 4 28.26 -26.05 27.95
C LYS A 4 26.86 -25.46 28.00
N SER A 5 26.79 -24.24 28.54
CA SER A 5 25.75 -23.26 28.24
C SER A 5 25.46 -23.30 26.74
N ASN A 6 24.25 -23.68 26.36
CA ASN A 6 23.73 -23.50 25.02
C ASN A 6 23.55 -21.99 24.80
N THR A 7 24.63 -21.32 24.40
CA THR A 7 24.59 -19.93 23.98
C THR A 7 23.74 -19.85 22.72
N ILE A 8 22.65 -19.11 22.84
CA ILE A 8 21.63 -18.87 21.83
C ILE A 8 22.28 -18.24 20.59
N SER A 9 22.39 -18.95 19.48
CA SER A 9 22.63 -18.31 18.18
C SER A 9 21.30 -17.85 17.60
N ALA A 10 20.76 -16.76 18.15
CA ALA A 10 19.79 -15.96 17.44
C ALA A 10 20.54 -15.34 16.27
N THR A 11 20.17 -15.68 15.05
CA THR A 11 20.71 -15.06 13.83
C THR A 11 20.60 -13.53 13.95
N GLU A 12 21.75 -12.86 14.07
CA GLU A 12 21.97 -11.42 14.25
C GLU A 12 21.51 -10.58 13.05
N THR A 13 20.23 -10.61 12.72
CA THR A 13 19.69 -9.85 11.60
C THR A 13 18.52 -8.99 12.10
N ALA A 14 18.83 -7.74 12.43
CA ALA A 14 17.82 -6.74 12.72
C ALA A 14 17.17 -6.34 11.38
N ASN A 15 16.07 -7.01 11.04
CA ASN A 15 15.46 -6.82 9.72
C ASN A 15 14.63 -5.54 9.60
N PHE A 16 14.09 -4.99 10.69
CA PHE A 16 13.49 -3.64 10.70
C PHE A 16 13.27 -3.11 12.12
N GLN A 17 13.55 -1.82 12.37
CA GLN A 17 13.16 -1.14 13.61
C GLN A 17 12.96 0.36 13.40
N LEU A 18 11.84 0.91 13.89
CA LEU A 18 11.63 2.36 13.94
C LEU A 18 12.41 2.92 15.14
N ILE A 19 13.25 3.94 14.93
CA ILE A 19 14.20 4.40 15.95
C ILE A 19 13.73 5.70 16.60
N ALA A 20 13.61 6.78 15.82
CA ALA A 20 13.24 8.07 16.37
C ALA A 20 12.67 9.01 15.31
N ILE A 21 11.88 10.00 15.76
CA ILE A 21 11.64 11.21 14.99
C ILE A 21 12.28 12.42 15.65
N LYS A 22 12.56 13.46 14.87
CA LYS A 22 13.03 14.75 15.39
C LYS A 22 12.40 15.87 14.58
N VAL A 23 11.91 16.91 15.26
CA VAL A 23 11.53 18.18 14.63
C VAL A 23 12.77 19.06 14.63
N ASN A 24 13.14 19.68 13.50
CA ASN A 24 14.41 20.41 13.41
C ASN A 24 14.29 21.89 13.81
N LYS A 25 13.11 22.49 13.64
CA LYS A 25 12.86 23.90 13.98
C LYS A 25 11.48 24.11 14.57
N ASP A 26 11.33 25.20 15.31
CA ASP A 26 10.02 25.62 15.80
C ASP A 26 9.14 26.18 14.68
N LYS A 27 7.83 26.10 14.91
CA LYS A 27 6.76 26.58 14.01
C LYS A 27 6.74 25.89 12.64
N THR A 28 7.19 24.63 12.57
CA THR A 28 7.02 23.80 11.38
C THR A 28 5.67 23.09 11.36
N ILE A 29 5.15 22.82 10.16
CA ILE A 29 3.89 22.10 9.98
C ILE A 29 3.95 20.72 10.64
N GLY A 30 2.88 20.37 11.36
CA GLY A 30 2.78 19.10 12.08
C GLY A 30 3.51 19.05 13.44
N GLN A 31 4.29 20.06 13.84
CA GLN A 31 5.03 20.06 15.11
C GLN A 31 4.12 19.81 16.32
N ARG A 32 3.00 20.55 16.43
CA ARG A 32 2.01 20.47 17.52
C ARG A 32 2.65 20.43 18.92
N LYS A 33 2.75 19.25 19.54
CA LYS A 33 3.29 19.04 20.90
C LYS A 33 4.78 18.65 20.94
N LEU A 34 5.42 18.48 19.79
CA LEU A 34 6.82 18.13 19.69
C LEU A 34 7.72 19.35 19.90
N THR A 35 8.82 19.16 20.62
CA THR A 35 9.84 20.18 20.86
C THR A 35 10.89 20.12 19.75
N ALA A 36 11.26 21.28 19.20
CA ALA A 36 12.33 21.36 18.22
C ALA A 36 13.68 20.86 18.79
N ASN A 37 14.49 20.26 17.93
CA ASN A 37 15.79 19.66 18.21
C ASN A 37 15.81 18.57 19.29
N LYS A 38 14.64 18.07 19.70
CA LYS A 38 14.52 16.96 20.64
C LYS A 38 14.18 15.67 19.88
N PRO A 39 15.04 14.64 19.89
CA PRO A 39 14.68 13.33 19.35
C PRO A 39 13.65 12.63 20.26
N TYR A 40 12.64 12.02 19.64
CA TYR A 40 11.64 11.19 20.28
C TYR A 40 11.87 9.75 19.85
N PHE A 41 12.43 8.93 20.75
CA PHE A 41 12.76 7.54 20.48
C PHE A 41 11.55 6.62 20.66
N PHE A 42 11.40 5.63 19.78
CA PHE A 42 10.36 4.58 19.87
C PHE A 42 10.81 3.36 20.68
N SER A 43 12.11 3.21 20.87
CA SER A 43 12.73 2.15 21.65
C SER A 43 13.86 2.74 22.50
N GLU A 44 14.07 2.20 23.69
CA GLU A 44 15.20 2.57 24.54
C GLU A 44 16.53 2.12 23.93
N GLY A 45 17.66 2.56 24.49
CA GLY A 45 18.98 2.08 24.11
C GLY A 45 19.51 2.56 22.74
N TYR A 46 18.97 3.66 22.24
CA TYR A 46 19.51 4.39 21.10
C TYR A 46 19.92 5.81 21.49
N GLU A 47 20.92 6.33 20.81
CA GLU A 47 21.35 7.72 20.95
C GLU A 47 21.75 8.28 19.59
N ILE A 48 21.35 9.53 19.33
CA ILE A 48 21.67 10.22 18.08
C ILE A 48 22.46 11.47 18.42
N THR A 49 23.72 11.51 18.02
CA THR A 49 24.63 12.65 18.22
C THR A 49 25.36 12.94 16.94
N ASN A 50 25.35 14.19 16.46
CA ASN A 50 26.03 14.60 15.23
C ASN A 50 25.76 13.69 14.03
N ASN A 51 24.50 13.28 13.84
CA ASN A 51 24.06 12.37 12.77
C ASN A 51 24.67 10.96 12.85
N VAL A 52 25.21 10.57 14.00
CA VAL A 52 25.66 9.21 14.29
C VAL A 52 24.63 8.55 15.19
N LEU A 53 24.11 7.40 14.76
CA LEU A 53 23.25 6.55 15.59
C LEU A 53 24.12 5.56 16.36
N THR A 54 24.03 5.58 17.69
CA THR A 54 24.72 4.67 18.60
C THR A 54 23.73 3.73 19.26
N ILE A 55 24.05 2.43 19.30
CA ILE A 55 23.28 1.40 20.02
C ILE A 55 23.94 1.17 21.39
N LYS A 56 23.17 1.36 22.47
CA LYS A 56 23.62 1.06 23.84
C LYS A 56 23.55 -0.44 24.09
N GLU A 57 24.46 -0.95 24.93
CA GLU A 57 24.56 -2.41 25.21
C GLU A 57 23.25 -3.01 25.74
N GLU A 58 22.49 -2.25 26.52
CA GLU A 58 21.19 -2.62 27.11
C GLU A 58 20.16 -3.06 26.06
N ASN A 59 20.32 -2.61 24.81
CA ASN A 59 19.38 -2.86 23.73
C ASN A 59 19.61 -4.18 22.98
N LYS A 60 20.74 -4.86 23.24
CA LYS A 60 21.09 -6.14 22.59
C LYS A 60 20.13 -7.27 22.97
N ILE A 61 19.44 -7.14 24.12
CA ILE A 61 18.61 -8.20 24.71
C ILE A 61 17.12 -8.02 24.36
N SER A 62 16.62 -6.78 24.26
CA SER A 62 15.17 -6.49 24.15
C SER A 62 14.60 -6.70 22.74
N SER A 63 15.39 -6.42 21.70
CA SER A 63 14.95 -6.34 20.30
C SER A 63 14.56 -7.68 19.69
N ASN A 64 14.92 -8.81 20.32
CA ASN A 64 14.73 -10.15 19.80
C ASN A 64 13.76 -11.02 20.59
N ILE A 65 13.10 -10.51 21.65
CA ILE A 65 12.23 -11.34 22.50
C ILE A 65 11.12 -12.02 21.68
N TYR A 66 10.46 -11.29 20.77
CA TYR A 66 9.41 -11.86 19.93
C TYR A 66 9.94 -12.80 18.84
N ASN A 67 11.21 -12.62 18.47
CA ASN A 67 11.94 -13.46 17.52
C ASN A 67 12.39 -14.78 18.14
N LEU A 68 11.98 -15.12 19.36
CA LEU A 68 12.28 -16.43 19.96
C LEU A 68 11.11 -17.41 19.87
N PHE A 69 9.89 -16.92 19.65
CA PHE A 69 8.67 -17.71 19.82
C PHE A 69 7.94 -18.10 18.53
N LEU A 70 8.37 -17.55 17.38
CA LEU A 70 7.66 -17.74 16.10
C LEU A 70 8.53 -18.48 15.09
N LYS A 71 8.36 -19.80 14.99
CA LYS A 71 8.92 -20.64 13.92
C LYS A 71 7.81 -21.13 13.03
N ASP A 72 7.95 -20.98 11.72
CA ASP A 72 7.08 -21.68 10.79
C ASP A 72 7.44 -23.17 10.68
N LYS A 73 6.66 -23.93 9.89
CA LYS A 73 6.86 -25.37 9.71
C LYS A 73 8.20 -25.73 9.04
N GLU A 74 8.83 -24.77 8.37
CA GLU A 74 10.11 -24.91 7.66
C GLU A 74 11.29 -24.36 8.48
N GLY A 75 11.03 -23.82 9.68
CA GLY A 75 12.03 -23.26 10.58
C GLY A 75 12.40 -21.80 10.28
N TYR A 76 11.72 -21.13 9.35
CA TYR A 76 11.88 -19.69 9.13
C TYR A 76 11.21 -18.89 10.25
N GLN A 77 11.90 -17.82 10.66
CA GLN A 77 11.50 -16.96 11.75
C GLN A 77 11.34 -15.53 11.25
N PRO A 78 10.12 -14.97 11.20
CA PRO A 78 9.96 -13.55 10.90
C PRO A 78 10.57 -12.72 12.02
N SER A 79 11.32 -11.69 11.66
CA SER A 79 11.78 -10.68 12.62
C SER A 79 10.62 -9.73 12.93
N ILE A 80 10.23 -9.65 14.20
CA ILE A 80 9.09 -8.89 14.72
C ILE A 80 9.57 -8.00 15.86
N SER A 81 9.31 -6.70 15.71
CA SER A 81 9.49 -5.69 16.74
C SER A 81 8.13 -5.10 17.12
N ILE A 82 7.87 -4.99 18.42
CA ILE A 82 6.64 -4.42 18.97
C ILE A 82 7.03 -3.29 19.90
N ASN A 83 6.49 -2.09 19.62
CA ASN A 83 6.69 -0.90 20.44
C ASN A 83 5.33 -0.39 20.94
N ALA A 84 5.32 0.18 22.14
CA ALA A 84 4.13 0.80 22.73
C ALA A 84 4.45 2.25 23.14
N ILE A 85 3.59 3.19 22.74
CA ILE A 85 3.71 4.61 23.12
C ILE A 85 2.69 4.89 24.23
N VAL A 86 3.19 5.17 25.43
CA VAL A 86 2.37 5.41 26.62
C VAL A 86 2.67 6.81 27.17
N GLY A 87 1.66 7.43 27.77
CA GLY A 87 1.79 8.77 28.35
C GLY A 87 0.43 9.38 28.67
N GLU A 88 0.43 10.49 29.39
CA GLU A 88 -0.77 11.20 29.82
C GLU A 88 -1.57 11.80 28.66
N ASN A 89 -2.83 12.13 28.90
CA ASN A 89 -3.66 12.79 27.89
C ASN A 89 -3.05 14.15 27.50
N GLY A 90 -2.94 14.39 26.19
CA GLY A 90 -2.33 15.62 25.68
C GLY A 90 -0.80 15.63 25.61
N SER A 91 -0.10 14.55 26.00
CA SER A 91 1.37 14.46 25.98
C SER A 91 2.00 14.36 24.58
N GLY A 92 1.20 14.31 23.51
CA GLY A 92 1.68 14.24 22.13
C GLY A 92 1.84 12.83 21.54
N LYS A 93 1.29 11.79 22.17
CA LYS A 93 1.34 10.39 21.65
C LYS A 93 0.88 10.27 20.19
N SER A 94 -0.30 10.80 19.87
CA SER A 94 -0.83 10.80 18.50
C SER A 94 -0.01 11.69 17.58
N THR A 95 0.51 12.81 18.09
CA THR A 95 1.37 13.74 17.34
C THR A 95 2.62 13.03 16.82
N ILE A 96 3.28 12.20 17.64
CA ILE A 96 4.46 11.44 17.22
C ILE A 96 4.12 10.53 16.02
N VAL A 97 3.03 9.77 16.12
CA VAL A 97 2.58 8.86 15.05
C VAL A 97 2.20 9.64 13.79
N GLU A 98 1.43 10.71 13.94
CA GLU A 98 1.02 11.59 12.85
C GLU A 98 2.22 12.24 12.14
N TYR A 99 3.28 12.58 12.87
CA TYR A 99 4.49 13.16 12.29
C TYR A 99 5.25 12.15 11.43
N VAL A 100 5.33 10.88 11.87
CA VAL A 100 5.88 9.77 11.05
C VAL A 100 5.10 9.63 9.74
N ILE A 101 3.76 9.64 9.81
CA ILE A 101 2.90 9.51 8.64
C ILE A 101 3.17 10.65 7.64
N ARG A 102 3.30 11.89 8.12
CA ARG A 102 3.61 13.06 7.29
C ARG A 102 4.99 12.98 6.62
N LEU A 103 6.02 12.54 7.36
CA LEU A 103 7.37 12.34 6.78
C LEU A 103 7.33 11.30 5.65
N ILE A 104 6.65 10.17 5.87
CA ILE A 104 6.50 9.11 4.85
C ILE A 104 5.66 9.61 3.67
N ASN A 105 4.63 10.43 3.89
CA ASN A 105 3.87 11.07 2.82
C ASN A 105 4.74 11.98 1.95
N ASN A 106 5.55 12.87 2.55
CA ASN A 106 6.45 13.75 1.79
C ASN A 106 7.51 12.97 1.02
N LEU A 107 8.04 11.87 1.60
CA LEU A 107 8.89 10.93 0.87
C LEU A 107 8.14 10.32 -0.33
N SER A 108 6.89 9.89 -0.14
CA SER A 108 6.05 9.32 -1.20
C SER A 108 5.86 10.30 -2.35
N ALA A 109 5.51 11.55 -2.03
CA ALA A 109 5.32 12.61 -3.02
C ALA A 109 6.64 13.00 -3.71
N ALA A 110 7.78 12.99 -3.01
CA ALA A 110 9.09 13.19 -3.62
C ALA A 110 9.48 12.07 -4.60
N ILE A 111 9.08 10.82 -4.31
CA ILE A 111 9.36 9.66 -5.17
C ILE A 111 8.42 9.63 -6.39
N PHE A 112 7.12 9.73 -6.16
CA PHE A 112 6.09 9.48 -7.18
C PHE A 112 5.53 10.76 -7.83
N GLY A 113 5.86 11.92 -7.28
CA GLY A 113 5.24 13.19 -7.63
C GLY A 113 3.82 13.34 -7.08
N GLU A 114 3.24 14.52 -7.30
CA GLU A 114 1.88 14.86 -6.86
C GLU A 114 0.84 14.72 -7.97
N LYS A 115 1.23 14.32 -9.19
CA LYS A 115 0.26 14.06 -10.26
C LYS A 115 -0.35 12.67 -10.11
N PHE A 116 -1.58 12.52 -10.61
CA PHE A 116 -2.29 11.24 -10.59
C PHE A 116 -1.46 10.09 -11.17
N SER A 117 -1.15 9.12 -10.31
CA SER A 117 -0.45 7.89 -10.70
C SER A 117 -1.40 6.87 -11.31
N ASN A 118 -2.66 6.82 -10.85
CA ASN A 118 -3.70 5.92 -11.33
C ASN A 118 -5.04 6.68 -11.51
N PRO A 119 -5.85 6.39 -12.54
CA PRO A 119 -7.14 7.05 -12.75
C PRO A 119 -8.18 6.84 -11.64
N ALA A 120 -7.91 5.93 -10.71
CA ALA A 120 -8.84 5.48 -9.69
C ALA A 120 -8.43 5.86 -8.26
N ALA A 121 -7.25 6.43 -8.11
CA ALA A 121 -6.67 6.84 -6.85
C ALA A 121 -6.63 8.36 -6.81
N GLU A 122 -6.78 8.95 -5.62
CA GLU A 122 -6.39 10.34 -5.44
C GLU A 122 -4.88 10.49 -5.58
N HIS A 123 -4.45 11.72 -5.83
CA HIS A 123 -3.03 12.04 -5.89
C HIS A 123 -2.47 12.27 -4.49
N LEU A 124 -1.14 12.19 -4.38
CA LEU A 124 -0.44 12.57 -3.15
C LEU A 124 -0.40 14.11 -3.07
N HIS A 125 -0.47 14.63 -1.85
CA HIS A 125 -0.25 16.06 -1.58
C HIS A 125 1.02 16.19 -0.76
N TYR A 126 1.98 16.94 -1.27
CA TYR A 126 3.19 17.26 -0.53
C TYR A 126 2.88 18.29 0.56
N ILE A 127 3.40 18.11 1.77
CA ILE A 127 3.19 19.03 2.89
C ILE A 127 4.32 20.05 2.91
N GLU A 128 4.06 21.24 2.35
CA GLU A 128 5.00 22.36 2.40
C GLU A 128 5.20 22.87 3.85
N GLY A 129 6.37 23.40 4.17
CA GLY A 129 6.68 23.96 5.50
C GLY A 129 7.02 22.93 6.60
N MET A 130 7.05 21.64 6.28
CA MET A 130 7.46 20.58 7.20
C MET A 130 9.00 20.52 7.34
N ASP A 131 9.52 20.31 8.56
CA ASP A 131 10.96 20.25 8.83
C ASP A 131 11.28 19.26 9.95
N GLY A 132 11.72 18.06 9.57
CA GLY A 132 12.00 17.01 10.52
C GLY A 132 12.68 15.80 9.91
N GLU A 133 13.00 14.86 10.78
CA GLU A 133 13.76 13.67 10.46
C GLU A 133 13.07 12.42 11.01
N LEU A 134 13.19 11.32 10.28
CA LEU A 134 12.83 9.98 10.73
C LEU A 134 14.04 9.07 10.62
N TRP A 135 14.36 8.39 11.72
CA TRP A 135 15.40 7.39 11.82
C TRP A 135 14.81 5.99 11.96
N TYR A 136 15.36 5.03 11.21
CA TYR A 136 14.98 3.63 11.29
C TYR A 136 16.15 2.72 10.90
N LEU A 137 16.07 1.44 11.30
CA LEU A 137 16.97 0.37 10.88
C LEU A 137 16.24 -0.52 9.87
N VAL A 138 16.93 -0.92 8.81
CA VAL A 138 16.48 -1.92 7.84
C VAL A 138 17.71 -2.67 7.32
N ASP A 139 17.66 -4.00 7.30
CA ASP A 139 18.75 -4.88 6.83
C ASP A 139 20.15 -4.48 7.35
N ASN A 140 20.27 -4.27 8.67
CA ASN A 140 21.50 -3.83 9.35
C ASN A 140 22.09 -2.50 8.83
N LYS A 141 21.28 -1.64 8.23
CA LYS A 141 21.62 -0.25 7.89
C LYS A 141 20.75 0.69 8.71
N ALA A 142 21.33 1.76 9.22
CA ALA A 142 20.54 2.88 9.71
C ALA A 142 20.19 3.78 8.54
N VAL A 143 18.96 4.27 8.52
CA VAL A 143 18.46 5.14 7.48
C VAL A 143 17.86 6.37 8.13
N ARG A 144 18.21 7.54 7.60
CA ARG A 144 17.68 8.83 8.01
C ARG A 144 16.97 9.48 6.84
N LEU A 145 15.66 9.63 6.96
CA LEU A 145 14.84 10.50 6.12
C LEU A 145 14.87 11.91 6.69
N VAL A 146 15.20 12.90 5.88
CA VAL A 146 15.22 14.32 6.24
C VAL A 146 14.27 15.06 5.29
N VAL A 147 13.28 15.74 5.87
CA VAL A 147 12.40 16.67 5.14
C VAL A 147 12.74 18.07 5.64
N ASN A 148 13.04 18.98 4.72
CA ASN A 148 13.27 20.40 4.98
C ASN A 148 12.51 21.22 3.94
N ASP A 149 11.32 21.67 4.33
CA ASP A 149 10.36 22.33 3.47
C ASP A 149 10.08 21.49 2.22
N LYS A 150 10.53 21.90 1.03
CA LYS A 150 10.36 21.16 -0.24
C LYS A 150 11.48 20.16 -0.54
N LYS A 151 12.52 20.10 0.29
CA LYS A 151 13.65 19.20 0.10
C LYS A 151 13.46 17.92 0.91
N VAL A 152 13.67 16.78 0.27
CA VAL A 152 13.63 15.45 0.85
C VAL A 152 14.94 14.75 0.53
N ASP A 153 15.68 14.43 1.57
CA ASP A 153 16.94 13.69 1.50
C ASP A 153 16.80 12.36 2.25
N LEU A 154 17.40 11.31 1.72
CA LEU A 154 17.48 10.00 2.36
C LEU A 154 18.95 9.59 2.47
N PHE A 155 19.38 9.29 3.68
CA PHE A 155 20.75 8.87 3.98
C PHE A 155 20.75 7.46 4.52
N SER A 156 21.72 6.64 4.11
CA SER A 156 22.03 5.36 4.72
C SER A 156 23.34 5.45 5.47
N TYR A 157 23.44 4.69 6.55
CA TYR A 157 24.63 4.56 7.37
C TYR A 157 24.93 3.08 7.55
N THR A 158 26.17 2.69 7.28
CA THR A 158 26.64 1.34 7.58
C THR A 158 27.14 1.27 9.02
N LYS A 159 26.94 0.12 9.67
CA LYS A 159 27.48 -0.16 10.99
C LYS A 159 29.01 -0.18 10.95
N ASP A 160 29.65 0.45 11.91
CA ASP A 160 31.07 0.25 12.17
C ASP A 160 31.27 -1.17 12.75
N THR A 161 32.29 -1.89 12.30
CA THR A 161 32.58 -3.24 12.79
C THR A 161 33.27 -3.25 14.15
N GLN A 162 33.86 -2.12 14.57
CA GLN A 162 34.58 -1.99 15.83
C GLN A 162 33.75 -1.28 16.92
N GLU A 163 32.79 -0.44 16.53
CA GLU A 163 31.92 0.30 17.44
C GLU A 163 30.44 0.00 17.15
N GLU A 164 29.59 -0.02 18.17
CA GLU A 164 28.12 -0.16 18.02
C GLU A 164 27.48 1.14 17.49
N LYS A 165 28.04 1.68 16.39
CA LYS A 165 27.69 2.98 15.81
C LYS A 165 27.47 2.88 14.31
N PHE A 166 26.60 3.75 13.82
CA PHE A 166 26.34 3.97 12.41
C PHE A 166 26.77 5.40 12.07
N GLY A 167 27.97 5.54 11.49
CA GLY A 167 28.57 6.85 11.19
C GLY A 167 28.91 7.09 9.72
N ASN A 168 29.03 6.02 8.92
CA ASN A 168 29.41 6.12 7.50
C ASN A 168 28.21 6.52 6.63
N GLU A 169 27.98 7.83 6.53
CA GLU A 169 26.87 8.42 5.78
C GLU A 169 27.02 8.24 4.26
N THR A 170 25.94 7.82 3.60
CA THR A 170 25.80 7.78 2.14
C THR A 170 24.46 8.37 1.75
N LEU A 171 24.46 9.37 0.87
CA LEU A 171 23.23 9.93 0.31
C LEU A 171 22.62 8.95 -0.70
N LEU A 172 21.39 8.50 -0.44
CA LEU A 172 20.65 7.58 -1.29
C LEU A 172 19.68 8.30 -2.24
N LEU A 173 19.02 9.35 -1.74
CA LEU A 173 18.04 10.11 -2.48
C LEU A 173 18.13 11.58 -2.07
N SER A 174 18.00 12.45 -3.06
CA SER A 174 17.81 13.89 -2.89
C SER A 174 16.94 14.38 -4.03
N ASN A 175 15.81 15.01 -3.73
CA ASN A 175 15.05 15.72 -4.76
C ASN A 175 15.65 17.11 -5.01
N GLU A 176 15.38 17.67 -6.19
CA GLU A 176 15.73 19.06 -6.46
C GLU A 176 14.83 19.98 -5.62
N LYS A 177 15.42 20.98 -4.96
CA LYS A 177 14.64 21.98 -4.24
C LYS A 177 13.92 22.86 -5.25
N THR A 178 12.59 22.85 -5.21
CA THR A 178 11.74 23.64 -6.11
C THR A 178 11.19 24.87 -5.40
N ASP A 179 11.81 26.03 -5.58
CA ASP A 179 11.32 27.28 -4.95
C ASP A 179 10.01 27.82 -5.59
N SER A 180 9.53 27.19 -6.66
CA SER A 180 8.28 27.54 -7.34
C SER A 180 7.09 26.72 -6.85
N LEU A 181 5.87 27.28 -6.93
CA LEU A 181 4.58 26.62 -6.69
C LEU A 181 4.25 25.63 -7.81
N ILE A 182 5.09 24.62 -8.01
CA ILE A 182 4.95 23.58 -9.03
C ILE A 182 4.81 22.24 -8.31
N PRO A 183 3.95 21.32 -8.77
CA PRO A 183 3.82 19.98 -8.21
C PRO A 183 5.16 19.26 -8.17
N MET A 184 5.38 18.50 -7.10
CA MET A 184 6.53 17.63 -6.98
C MET A 184 6.59 16.68 -8.18
N LYS A 185 7.75 16.58 -8.81
CA LYS A 185 7.97 15.73 -9.98
C LYS A 185 8.43 14.35 -9.54
N PRO A 186 7.99 13.27 -10.22
CA PRO A 186 8.47 11.94 -9.93
C PRO A 186 9.97 11.82 -10.21
N LEU A 187 10.65 11.02 -9.40
CA LEU A 187 12.03 10.60 -9.68
C LEU A 187 12.08 9.64 -10.87
N SER A 188 13.24 9.59 -11.54
CA SER A 188 13.47 8.62 -12.61
C SER A 188 13.47 7.20 -12.06
N LEU A 189 12.87 6.26 -12.82
CA LEU A 189 12.72 4.86 -12.42
C LEU A 189 14.06 4.17 -12.12
N ASP A 190 15.14 4.58 -12.80
CA ASP A 190 16.47 3.99 -12.63
C ASP A 190 17.05 4.28 -11.24
N LYS A 191 16.79 5.48 -10.69
CA LYS A 191 17.22 5.86 -9.33
C LYS A 191 16.46 5.09 -8.24
N LEU A 192 15.23 4.62 -8.52
CA LEU A 192 14.38 3.97 -7.51
C LEU A 192 14.98 2.64 -7.00
N LYS A 193 15.62 1.87 -7.87
CA LYS A 193 16.11 0.52 -7.52
C LYS A 193 17.21 0.55 -6.44
N GLU A 194 17.96 1.64 -6.38
CA GLU A 194 19.13 1.76 -5.49
C GLU A 194 18.73 1.92 -4.02
N PHE A 195 17.63 2.62 -3.74
CA PHE A 195 17.23 2.95 -2.38
C PHE A 195 15.94 2.27 -1.91
N ILE A 196 15.12 1.69 -2.79
CA ILE A 196 13.91 0.93 -2.40
C ILE A 196 14.21 -0.13 -1.31
N PRO A 197 15.31 -0.91 -1.36
CA PRO A 197 15.64 -1.86 -0.30
C PRO A 197 15.90 -1.20 1.07
N SER A 198 16.19 0.10 1.08
CA SER A 198 16.37 0.89 2.31
C SER A 198 15.07 1.55 2.79
N LEU A 199 13.92 1.25 2.16
CA LEU A 199 12.60 1.72 2.56
C LEU A 199 11.78 0.59 3.17
N PHE A 200 10.69 0.95 3.83
CA PHE A 200 9.73 0.02 4.40
C PHE A 200 8.31 0.43 4.06
N TYR A 201 7.39 -0.53 4.13
CA TYR A 201 5.97 -0.29 3.88
C TYR A 201 5.21 -0.10 5.20
N THR A 202 4.33 0.90 5.26
CA THR A 202 3.56 1.25 6.45
C THR A 202 2.07 1.02 6.26
N LEU A 203 1.47 0.26 7.16
CA LEU A 203 0.01 0.10 7.26
C LEU A 203 -0.49 0.73 8.56
N VAL A 204 -1.21 1.84 8.46
CA VAL A 204 -1.82 2.50 9.62
C VAL A 204 -3.27 2.05 9.75
N SER A 205 -3.60 1.37 10.86
CA SER A 205 -4.96 0.95 11.18
C SER A 205 -5.53 1.79 12.32
N ASN A 206 -6.53 2.62 12.04
CA ASN A 206 -7.14 3.51 13.04
C ASN A 206 -8.67 3.54 12.92
N TYR A 207 -9.35 2.93 13.89
CA TYR A 207 -10.81 2.92 14.02
C TYR A 207 -11.35 3.95 15.03
N SER A 208 -10.52 4.90 15.48
CA SER A 208 -10.99 5.99 16.34
C SER A 208 -11.87 6.93 15.52
N ILE A 209 -13.11 7.13 15.97
CA ILE A 209 -14.11 7.91 15.21
C ILE A 209 -13.72 9.39 15.11
N TYR A 210 -13.02 9.93 16.11
CA TYR A 210 -12.59 11.33 16.15
C TYR A 210 -11.23 11.61 15.51
N ALA A 211 -10.52 10.58 15.03
CA ALA A 211 -9.21 10.77 14.40
C ALA A 211 -9.34 10.93 12.87
N TYR A 212 -8.36 11.58 12.26
CA TYR A 212 -8.21 11.62 10.80
C TYR A 212 -9.46 12.11 10.04
N ASN A 213 -10.09 13.16 10.53
CA ASN A 213 -11.05 13.92 9.74
C ASN A 213 -10.27 14.91 8.86
N SER A 214 -10.42 14.81 7.54
CA SER A 214 -9.73 15.69 6.59
C SER A 214 -10.10 17.17 6.72
N VAL A 215 -11.22 17.48 7.37
CA VAL A 215 -11.62 18.86 7.71
C VAL A 215 -10.74 19.46 8.80
N ASP A 216 -10.09 18.65 9.63
CA ASP A 216 -9.18 19.14 10.70
C ASP A 216 -7.81 19.58 10.17
N TYR A 217 -7.57 19.41 8.86
CA TYR A 217 -6.28 19.68 8.19
C TYR A 217 -6.44 20.66 7.01
N LEU A 218 -7.48 21.51 7.03
CA LEU A 218 -7.72 22.49 5.97
C LEU A 218 -6.62 23.57 5.87
N ASP A 219 -5.88 23.80 6.96
CA ASP A 219 -4.69 24.65 7.01
C ASP A 219 -3.48 24.03 6.30
N GLU A 220 -3.50 22.71 6.07
CA GLU A 220 -2.52 21.93 5.32
C GLU A 220 -3.00 21.63 3.90
N ASN A 221 -4.00 22.35 3.39
CA ASN A 221 -4.48 22.22 2.01
C ASN A 221 -3.50 22.87 1.02
N ASN A 222 -3.39 22.24 -0.15
CA ASN A 222 -2.77 22.84 -1.32
C ASN A 222 -3.49 24.13 -1.74
N SER A 223 -2.75 25.04 -2.38
CA SER A 223 -3.32 26.24 -2.98
C SER A 223 -4.25 25.89 -4.16
N ILE A 224 -5.18 26.79 -4.48
CA ILE A 224 -6.11 26.61 -5.60
C ILE A 224 -5.34 26.53 -6.92
N GLU A 225 -4.26 27.30 -7.05
CA GLU A 225 -3.40 27.33 -8.22
C GLU A 225 -2.70 25.98 -8.43
N LEU A 226 -2.15 25.39 -7.36
CA LEU A 226 -1.48 24.10 -7.41
C LEU A 226 -2.46 22.97 -7.75
N GLU A 227 -3.63 22.94 -7.11
CA GLU A 227 -4.67 21.97 -7.41
C GLU A 227 -5.16 22.07 -8.87
N ARG A 228 -5.29 23.30 -9.40
CA ARG A 228 -5.63 23.51 -10.81
C ARG A 228 -4.55 22.98 -11.74
N GLU A 229 -3.26 23.12 -11.38
CA GLU A 229 -2.16 22.55 -12.18
C GLU A 229 -2.16 21.01 -12.16
N ILE A 230 -2.47 20.40 -11.01
CA ILE A 230 -2.48 18.94 -10.85
C ILE A 230 -3.70 18.30 -11.52
N ARG A 231 -4.89 18.81 -11.21
CA ARG A 231 -6.18 18.25 -11.63
C ARG A 231 -6.61 18.73 -13.01
N GLY A 232 -6.15 19.91 -13.43
CA GLY A 232 -6.64 20.60 -14.63
C GLY A 232 -7.96 21.36 -14.42
N GLU A 233 -8.57 21.23 -13.24
CA GLU A 233 -9.80 21.90 -12.82
C GLU A 233 -9.75 22.23 -11.33
N VAL A 234 -10.63 23.11 -10.87
CA VAL A 234 -10.76 23.44 -9.44
C VAL A 234 -11.75 22.47 -8.82
N THR A 235 -11.32 21.68 -7.84
CA THR A 235 -12.24 20.87 -7.03
C THR A 235 -12.97 21.74 -6.01
N ASN A 236 -14.27 21.49 -5.83
CA ASN A 236 -15.05 22.13 -4.77
C ASN A 236 -14.95 21.34 -3.44
N ALA A 237 -14.41 20.12 -3.48
CA ALA A 237 -14.24 19.26 -2.32
C ALA A 237 -12.94 19.62 -1.59
N LYS A 238 -12.97 20.69 -0.77
CA LYS A 238 -11.78 21.18 -0.05
C LYS A 238 -11.09 20.13 0.82
N TYR A 239 -11.83 19.15 1.33
CA TYR A 239 -11.30 18.06 2.15
C TYR A 239 -10.44 17.07 1.34
N GLU A 240 -10.46 17.14 0.00
CA GLU A 240 -9.63 16.33 -0.88
C GLU A 240 -8.28 16.98 -1.18
N CYS A 241 -8.05 18.23 -0.76
CA CYS A 241 -6.87 19.01 -1.13
C CYS A 241 -5.70 18.92 -0.15
N ASN A 242 -5.71 17.99 0.82
CA ASN A 242 -4.64 17.80 1.79
C ASN A 242 -4.06 16.38 1.79
N TRP A 243 -2.88 16.23 2.38
CA TRP A 243 -2.12 14.98 2.42
C TRP A 243 -2.90 13.77 2.95
N LEU A 244 -3.87 14.00 3.84
CA LEU A 244 -4.62 12.94 4.46
C LEU A 244 -5.54 12.23 3.44
N SER A 245 -6.13 12.98 2.50
CA SER A 245 -6.97 12.40 1.45
C SER A 245 -6.16 11.42 0.58
N GLY A 246 -4.99 11.85 0.10
CA GLY A 246 -4.15 11.09 -0.83
C GLY A 246 -3.74 9.71 -0.32
N ILE A 247 -3.46 9.57 0.98
CA ILE A 247 -2.96 8.32 1.59
C ILE A 247 -4.06 7.32 2.01
N PHE A 248 -5.34 7.69 1.91
CA PHE A 248 -6.46 6.78 2.17
C PHE A 248 -6.78 5.86 0.98
N HIS A 249 -6.31 6.19 -0.22
CA HIS A 249 -6.73 5.51 -1.45
C HIS A 249 -5.83 4.32 -1.81
N LYS A 250 -6.25 3.11 -1.39
CA LYS A 250 -5.66 1.80 -1.76
C LYS A 250 -5.64 1.48 -3.27
N ASN A 251 -6.23 2.34 -4.11
CA ASN A 251 -6.35 2.12 -5.55
C ASN A 251 -5.07 2.49 -6.32
N ASP A 252 -4.05 3.02 -5.63
CA ASP A 252 -2.71 3.24 -6.16
C ASP A 252 -1.96 1.92 -6.42
N GLY A 253 -2.47 0.80 -5.91
CA GLY A 253 -1.84 -0.50 -6.02
C GLY A 253 -0.84 -0.78 -4.90
N TYR A 254 -0.93 -0.07 -3.76
CA TYR A 254 0.02 -0.15 -2.65
C TYR A 254 1.43 0.30 -3.07
N GLN A 255 1.48 1.26 -4.01
CA GLN A 255 2.74 1.81 -4.52
C GLN A 255 3.30 2.84 -3.54
N SER A 256 2.43 3.62 -2.88
CA SER A 256 2.83 4.55 -1.83
C SER A 256 3.34 3.77 -0.62
N PRO A 257 4.49 4.13 0.00
CA PRO A 257 5.05 3.43 1.16
C PRO A 257 4.19 3.54 2.44
N ILE A 258 3.02 4.16 2.36
CA ILE A 258 2.05 4.24 3.45
C ILE A 258 0.62 4.07 2.94
N VAL A 259 -0.21 3.41 3.74
CA VAL A 259 -1.65 3.41 3.57
C VAL A 259 -2.38 3.50 4.89
N LEU A 260 -3.45 4.30 4.92
CA LEU A 260 -4.34 4.41 6.06
C LEU A 260 -5.60 3.56 5.85
N THR A 261 -6.04 2.88 6.90
CA THR A 261 -7.26 2.07 6.91
C THR A 261 -8.01 2.25 8.23
N PRO A 262 -9.35 2.29 8.23
CA PRO A 262 -10.27 2.22 7.08
C PRO A 262 -10.28 3.51 6.24
N TYR A 263 -10.86 3.43 5.04
CA TYR A 263 -11.11 4.61 4.19
C TYR A 263 -12.10 5.55 4.89
N ARG A 264 -11.86 6.86 4.80
CA ARG A 264 -12.72 7.91 5.34
C ARG A 264 -13.10 8.91 4.27
N GLU A 265 -14.35 9.31 4.28
CA GLU A 265 -14.90 10.40 3.44
C GLU A 265 -15.39 11.49 4.40
N GLU A 266 -14.72 12.64 4.43
CA GLU A 266 -14.95 13.71 5.41
C GLU A 266 -14.93 13.19 6.87
N GLY A 267 -13.97 12.31 7.18
CA GLY A 267 -13.85 11.65 8.48
C GLY A 267 -14.81 10.47 8.72
N ASN A 268 -15.82 10.26 7.86
CA ASN A 268 -16.82 9.21 8.04
C ASN A 268 -16.32 7.85 7.56
N ILE A 269 -16.45 6.85 8.43
CA ILE A 269 -16.18 5.45 8.09
C ILE A 269 -17.50 4.79 7.67
N ASN A 270 -17.56 4.28 6.43
CA ASN A 270 -18.68 3.44 6.03
C ASN A 270 -18.51 2.02 6.59
N ILE A 271 -19.10 1.78 7.77
CA ILE A 271 -18.95 0.50 8.48
C ILE A 271 -19.50 -0.70 7.71
N ASN A 272 -20.52 -0.49 6.87
CA ASN A 272 -21.09 -1.55 6.03
C ASN A 272 -20.09 -1.99 4.96
N THR A 273 -19.39 -1.03 4.36
CA THR A 273 -18.29 -1.32 3.43
C THR A 273 -17.16 -2.06 4.13
N GLU A 274 -16.72 -1.62 5.32
CA GLU A 274 -15.65 -2.33 6.06
C GLU A 274 -16.06 -3.73 6.51
N LYS A 275 -17.32 -3.94 6.90
CA LYS A 275 -17.88 -5.27 7.18
C LYS A 275 -17.84 -6.16 5.95
N GLN A 276 -18.21 -5.65 4.77
CA GLN A 276 -18.13 -6.39 3.53
C GLN A 276 -16.67 -6.75 3.18
N LEU A 277 -15.76 -5.77 3.26
CA LEU A 277 -14.33 -5.98 2.97
C LEU A 277 -13.70 -6.99 3.93
N SER A 278 -14.08 -6.96 5.21
CA SER A 278 -13.60 -7.93 6.21
C SER A 278 -14.07 -9.35 5.90
N LYS A 279 -15.32 -9.53 5.45
CA LYS A 279 -15.81 -10.83 4.95
C LYS A 279 -15.06 -11.29 3.71
N GLU A 280 -14.82 -10.39 2.75
CA GLU A 280 -14.04 -10.70 1.55
C GLU A 280 -12.60 -11.15 1.88
N ARG A 281 -11.95 -10.50 2.86
CA ARG A 281 -10.61 -10.90 3.37
C ARG A 281 -10.65 -12.27 4.03
N LEU A 282 -11.65 -12.53 4.88
CA LEU A 282 -11.82 -13.85 5.52
C LEU A 282 -11.99 -14.96 4.48
N ILE A 283 -12.86 -14.74 3.48
CA ILE A 283 -13.04 -15.70 2.37
C ILE A 283 -11.71 -15.90 1.63
N SER A 284 -10.98 -14.83 1.31
CA SER A 284 -9.68 -14.97 0.64
C SER A 284 -8.68 -15.79 1.47
N LEU A 285 -8.64 -15.60 2.79
CA LEU A 285 -7.77 -16.38 3.69
C LEU A 285 -8.18 -17.86 3.75
N LEU A 286 -9.48 -18.15 3.69
CA LEU A 286 -10.01 -19.51 3.64
C LEU A 286 -9.61 -20.24 2.35
N LEU A 287 -9.59 -19.53 1.22
CA LEU A 287 -9.34 -20.08 -0.11
C LEU A 287 -7.87 -20.06 -0.55
N MET A 288 -6.97 -19.51 0.27
CA MET A 288 -5.56 -19.38 -0.08
C MET A 288 -4.76 -20.68 0.07
N ASP A 289 -5.26 -21.66 0.82
CA ASP A 289 -4.61 -22.96 0.98
C ASP A 289 -5.05 -23.89 -0.17
N SER A 290 -4.08 -24.51 -0.85
CA SER A 290 -4.26 -25.15 -2.16
C SER A 290 -4.89 -26.54 -2.09
N LYS A 291 -5.00 -27.13 -0.90
CA LYS A 291 -5.49 -28.50 -0.73
C LYS A 291 -6.77 -28.60 0.11
N TYR A 292 -6.95 -27.72 1.10
CA TYR A 292 -8.12 -27.69 1.99
C TYR A 292 -8.43 -26.27 2.43
N TYR A 293 -9.61 -26.05 3.03
CA TYR A 293 -9.88 -24.78 3.70
C TYR A 293 -8.96 -24.61 4.90
N ARG A 294 -8.42 -23.40 5.06
CA ARG A 294 -7.60 -23.07 6.24
C ARG A 294 -8.41 -23.17 7.54
N THR A 295 -7.91 -23.90 8.54
CA THR A 295 -8.46 -23.87 9.91
C THR A 295 -8.36 -22.45 10.48
N ILE A 296 -9.50 -21.87 10.88
CA ILE A 296 -9.56 -20.52 11.46
C ILE A 296 -9.20 -20.61 12.96
N ASN A 297 -8.36 -19.68 13.43
CA ASN A 297 -7.94 -19.57 14.84
C ASN A 297 -7.37 -20.87 15.45
N GLY A 298 -6.90 -21.80 14.63
CA GLY A 298 -6.31 -23.07 15.07
C GLY A 298 -7.30 -24.11 15.62
N HIS A 299 -8.61 -23.86 15.58
CA HIS A 299 -9.62 -24.79 16.11
C HIS A 299 -10.97 -24.78 15.37
N LEU A 300 -11.15 -23.93 14.35
CA LEU A 300 -12.39 -23.85 13.59
C LEU A 300 -12.19 -24.38 12.18
N ASP A 301 -12.73 -25.56 11.93
CA ASP A 301 -12.68 -26.18 10.61
C ASP A 301 -13.88 -25.76 9.75
N VAL A 302 -13.62 -25.52 8.47
CA VAL A 302 -14.67 -25.20 7.50
C VAL A 302 -15.27 -26.50 6.98
N ILE A 303 -16.50 -26.78 7.39
CA ILE A 303 -17.26 -27.97 6.95
C ILE A 303 -17.92 -27.80 5.57
N GLY A 304 -18.03 -26.56 5.08
CA GLY A 304 -18.63 -26.27 3.77
C GLY A 304 -18.89 -24.79 3.53
N LEU A 305 -19.14 -24.44 2.26
CA LEU A 305 -19.47 -23.08 1.83
C LEU A 305 -20.84 -23.06 1.15
N LYS A 306 -21.71 -22.14 1.58
CA LYS A 306 -22.96 -21.86 0.87
C LYS A 306 -22.79 -20.63 -0.01
N ILE A 307 -22.77 -20.83 -1.32
CA ILE A 307 -22.71 -19.74 -2.29
C ILE A 307 -24.15 -19.33 -2.66
N ILE A 308 -24.47 -18.05 -2.50
CA ILE A 308 -25.78 -17.50 -2.85
C ILE A 308 -25.60 -16.47 -3.97
N LYS A 309 -26.37 -16.65 -5.04
CA LYS A 309 -26.41 -15.71 -6.16
C LYS A 309 -26.89 -14.34 -5.70
N ASN A 310 -26.09 -13.30 -5.97
CA ASN A 310 -26.52 -11.93 -5.78
C ASN A 310 -27.55 -11.55 -6.86
N LYS A 311 -28.66 -10.92 -6.47
CA LYS A 311 -29.72 -10.45 -7.39
C LYS A 311 -29.20 -9.40 -8.40
N LYS A 312 -28.16 -8.63 -8.04
CA LYS A 312 -27.54 -7.64 -8.94
C LYS A 312 -26.36 -8.25 -9.70
N SER A 313 -26.50 -8.47 -11.00
CA SER A 313 -25.40 -8.89 -11.87
C SER A 313 -24.56 -7.69 -12.32
N LYS A 314 -23.23 -7.79 -12.18
CA LYS A 314 -22.29 -6.79 -12.70
C LYS A 314 -22.04 -7.09 -14.17
N ASN A 315 -22.34 -6.15 -15.05
CA ASN A 315 -22.27 -6.36 -16.50
C ASN A 315 -21.93 -5.07 -17.26
N ARG A 316 -22.21 -5.03 -18.57
CA ARG A 316 -22.08 -3.84 -19.42
C ARG A 316 -22.74 -2.59 -18.85
N LYS A 317 -23.97 -2.70 -18.32
CA LYS A 317 -24.69 -1.56 -17.72
C LYS A 317 -23.90 -0.99 -16.55
N THR A 318 -23.34 -1.86 -15.71
CA THR A 318 -22.46 -1.45 -14.60
C THR A 318 -21.18 -0.75 -15.06
N LEU A 319 -20.60 -1.15 -16.21
CA LEU A 319 -19.43 -0.43 -16.77
C LEU A 319 -19.81 0.96 -17.26
N LYS A 320 -21.00 1.10 -17.87
CA LYS A 320 -21.54 2.37 -18.35
C LYS A 320 -21.91 3.31 -17.20
N GLU A 321 -22.63 2.81 -16.19
CA GLU A 321 -23.00 3.55 -14.98
C GLU A 321 -21.78 4.10 -14.23
N LYS A 322 -20.64 3.40 -14.30
CA LYS A 322 -19.38 3.84 -13.71
C LYS A 322 -18.52 4.72 -14.63
N GLY A 323 -19.02 5.07 -15.81
CA GLY A 323 -18.30 5.87 -16.81
C GLY A 323 -17.05 5.20 -17.40
N LEU A 324 -16.88 3.87 -17.23
CA LEU A 324 -15.65 3.18 -17.64
C LEU A 324 -15.67 2.80 -19.12
N TYR A 325 -16.74 2.13 -19.55
CA TYR A 325 -16.88 1.67 -20.93
C TYR A 325 -18.31 1.86 -21.43
N HIS A 326 -18.43 2.31 -22.68
CA HIS A 326 -19.68 2.51 -23.42
C HIS A 326 -19.74 1.51 -24.56
N LEU A 327 -20.03 0.25 -24.23
CA LEU A 327 -20.07 -0.85 -25.19
C LEU A 327 -21.49 -1.03 -25.71
N THR A 328 -21.67 -1.47 -26.96
CA THR A 328 -22.96 -2.03 -27.43
C THR A 328 -23.15 -3.44 -26.89
N GLU A 329 -24.34 -4.03 -27.08
CA GLU A 329 -24.64 -5.37 -26.60
C GLU A 329 -23.81 -6.40 -27.36
N ASN A 330 -23.77 -6.27 -28.68
CA ASN A 330 -22.88 -7.05 -29.55
C ASN A 330 -21.40 -6.83 -29.21
N GLY A 331 -20.99 -5.59 -28.94
CA GLY A 331 -19.61 -5.27 -28.54
C GLY A 331 -19.21 -5.98 -27.24
N PHE A 332 -20.07 -5.92 -26.22
CA PHE A 332 -19.84 -6.63 -24.96
C PHE A 332 -19.86 -8.16 -25.14
N LYS A 333 -20.77 -8.69 -25.95
CA LYS A 333 -20.85 -10.12 -26.25
C LYS A 333 -19.57 -10.63 -26.92
N ASN A 334 -19.06 -9.91 -27.92
CA ASN A 334 -17.85 -10.26 -28.66
C ASN A 334 -16.61 -10.23 -27.76
N ILE A 335 -16.42 -9.13 -27.01
CA ILE A 335 -15.25 -9.02 -26.14
C ILE A 335 -15.32 -10.00 -24.95
N LYS A 336 -16.51 -10.25 -24.39
CA LYS A 336 -16.70 -11.26 -23.34
C LYS A 336 -16.23 -12.61 -23.84
N LYS A 337 -16.69 -13.05 -25.01
CA LYS A 337 -16.28 -14.33 -25.61
C LYS A 337 -14.75 -14.43 -25.71
N ARG A 338 -14.10 -13.39 -26.27
CA ARG A 338 -12.65 -13.40 -26.44
C ARG A 338 -11.87 -13.35 -25.13
N ILE A 339 -12.31 -12.57 -24.15
CA ILE A 339 -11.69 -12.51 -22.82
C ILE A 339 -11.70 -13.90 -22.18
N ILE A 340 -12.82 -14.61 -22.25
CA ILE A 340 -12.93 -15.95 -21.65
C ILE A 340 -12.02 -16.94 -22.35
N GLU A 341 -12.01 -16.98 -23.68
CA GLU A 341 -11.11 -17.85 -24.44
C GLU A 341 -9.63 -17.64 -24.06
N LEU A 342 -9.21 -16.37 -23.91
CA LEU A 342 -7.83 -16.05 -23.54
C LEU A 342 -7.48 -16.41 -22.09
N TRP A 343 -8.42 -16.27 -21.16
CA TRP A 343 -8.21 -16.71 -19.78
C TRP A 343 -8.16 -18.24 -19.66
N ILE A 344 -9.01 -18.95 -20.40
CA ILE A 344 -8.99 -20.43 -20.49
C ILE A 344 -7.63 -20.90 -20.97
N GLU A 345 -7.14 -20.34 -22.08
CA GLU A 345 -5.83 -20.64 -22.66
C GLU A 345 -4.69 -20.41 -21.66
N LYS A 346 -4.77 -19.35 -20.84
CA LYS A 346 -3.72 -18.99 -19.88
C LYS A 346 -3.74 -19.79 -18.59
N ILE A 347 -4.91 -20.15 -18.08
CA ILE A 347 -5.05 -20.86 -16.80
C ILE A 347 -5.00 -22.39 -17.01
N GLY A 348 -5.26 -22.87 -18.24
CA GLY A 348 -5.23 -24.30 -18.56
C GLY A 348 -6.48 -25.06 -18.10
N ILE A 349 -7.62 -24.36 -17.97
CA ILE A 349 -8.94 -24.97 -17.68
C ILE A 349 -9.49 -25.56 -18.98
N SER A 350 -10.18 -26.71 -18.93
CA SER A 350 -10.77 -27.26 -20.15
C SER A 350 -12.02 -26.46 -20.55
N LYS A 351 -12.29 -26.32 -21.86
CA LYS A 351 -13.49 -25.63 -22.33
C LYS A 351 -14.77 -26.32 -21.83
N GLU A 352 -14.76 -27.65 -21.77
CA GLU A 352 -15.90 -28.50 -21.39
C GLU A 352 -16.34 -28.26 -19.94
N GLU A 353 -15.40 -28.06 -19.02
CA GLU A 353 -15.68 -27.75 -17.61
C GLU A 353 -16.50 -26.45 -17.47
N ILE A 354 -16.23 -25.45 -18.34
CA ILE A 354 -16.94 -24.16 -18.32
C ILE A 354 -18.31 -24.27 -18.96
N GLU A 355 -18.44 -25.09 -20.00
CA GLU A 355 -19.69 -25.23 -20.75
C GLU A 355 -20.79 -25.91 -19.93
N ASN A 356 -20.40 -26.85 -19.06
CA ASN A 356 -21.31 -27.65 -18.25
C ASN A 356 -21.75 -26.98 -16.93
N ASN A 357 -21.31 -25.75 -16.66
CA ASN A 357 -21.60 -25.06 -15.40
C ASN A 357 -22.94 -24.29 -15.44
N ASN A 358 -23.83 -24.54 -14.48
CA ASN A 358 -25.12 -23.85 -14.33
C ASN A 358 -25.01 -22.31 -14.16
N TYR A 359 -23.83 -21.80 -13.82
CA TYR A 359 -23.51 -20.38 -13.64
C TYR A 359 -22.56 -19.82 -14.73
N LYS A 360 -22.40 -20.53 -15.86
CA LYS A 360 -21.47 -20.17 -16.96
C LYS A 360 -21.62 -18.71 -17.38
N GLU A 361 -22.84 -18.25 -17.60
CA GLU A 361 -23.10 -16.91 -18.12
C GLU A 361 -22.76 -15.82 -17.10
N GLU A 362 -23.08 -16.04 -15.82
CA GLU A 362 -22.75 -15.13 -14.73
C GLU A 362 -21.26 -15.03 -14.49
N ILE A 363 -20.57 -16.18 -14.46
CA ILE A 363 -19.12 -16.26 -14.27
C ILE A 363 -18.41 -15.58 -15.45
N SER A 364 -18.79 -15.93 -16.68
CA SER A 364 -18.23 -15.33 -17.90
C SER A 364 -18.43 -13.82 -17.93
N THR A 365 -19.62 -13.37 -17.58
CA THR A 365 -19.96 -11.94 -17.54
C THR A 365 -19.16 -11.22 -16.45
N TYR A 366 -19.00 -11.82 -15.28
CA TYR A 366 -18.25 -11.23 -14.17
C TYR A 366 -16.75 -11.14 -14.48
N ILE A 367 -16.15 -12.18 -15.07
CA ILE A 367 -14.74 -12.18 -15.49
C ILE A 367 -14.50 -11.10 -16.54
N ALA A 368 -15.36 -11.00 -17.56
CA ALA A 368 -15.25 -9.95 -18.57
C ALA A 368 -15.40 -8.55 -17.97
N TYR A 369 -16.41 -8.34 -17.13
CA TYR A 369 -16.61 -7.10 -16.38
C TYR A 369 -15.37 -6.73 -15.57
N LYS A 370 -14.79 -7.69 -14.83
CA LYS A 370 -13.62 -7.45 -13.98
C LYS A 370 -12.36 -7.15 -14.79
N THR A 371 -12.15 -7.88 -15.88
CA THR A 371 -11.04 -7.67 -16.84
C THR A 371 -11.01 -6.22 -17.30
N LEU A 372 -12.15 -5.75 -17.83
CA LEU A 372 -12.29 -4.37 -18.30
C LEU A 372 -12.18 -3.37 -17.15
N LYS A 373 -12.84 -3.62 -16.02
CA LYS A 373 -12.77 -2.71 -14.86
C LYS A 373 -11.32 -2.50 -14.39
N ILE A 374 -10.53 -3.56 -14.25
CA ILE A 374 -9.13 -3.45 -13.80
C ILE A 374 -8.29 -2.77 -14.87
N ALA A 375 -8.51 -3.10 -16.15
CA ALA A 375 -7.86 -2.41 -17.26
C ALA A 375 -8.08 -0.89 -17.21
N SER A 376 -9.27 -0.43 -16.85
CA SER A 376 -9.56 1.01 -16.73
C SER A 376 -9.01 1.70 -15.48
N ARG A 377 -8.67 0.94 -14.42
CA ARG A 377 -8.44 1.51 -13.08
C ARG A 377 -6.95 1.62 -12.70
N TYR A 378 -6.09 0.81 -13.30
CA TYR A 378 -4.65 0.77 -12.96
C TYR A 378 -3.80 1.13 -14.18
N LYS A 379 -2.86 2.06 -14.01
CA LYS A 379 -2.02 2.64 -15.08
C LYS A 379 -1.25 1.58 -15.87
N GLN A 380 -0.76 0.55 -15.17
CA GLN A 380 -0.03 -0.55 -15.79
C GLN A 380 -0.84 -1.35 -16.82
N TYR A 381 -2.17 -1.27 -16.78
CA TYR A 381 -3.08 -1.91 -17.73
C TYR A 381 -3.83 -0.92 -18.62
N SER A 382 -4.17 0.27 -18.10
CA SER A 382 -4.91 1.29 -18.87
C SER A 382 -4.12 1.76 -20.08
N ASN A 383 -2.79 1.84 -19.96
CA ASN A 383 -1.90 2.16 -21.07
C ASN A 383 -1.90 1.10 -22.19
N ILE A 384 -2.42 -0.11 -21.91
CA ILE A 384 -2.52 -1.19 -22.90
C ILE A 384 -3.90 -1.20 -23.55
N PHE A 385 -4.98 -1.12 -22.74
CA PHE A 385 -6.34 -1.42 -23.23
C PHE A 385 -7.43 -0.50 -22.64
N TYR A 386 -7.15 0.81 -22.58
CA TYR A 386 -8.10 1.83 -22.14
C TYR A 386 -8.02 3.15 -22.95
N THR A 387 -7.85 3.05 -24.28
CA THR A 387 -7.88 4.23 -25.16
C THR A 387 -9.31 4.68 -25.48
N LYS A 388 -9.50 5.88 -26.06
CA LYS A 388 -10.82 6.41 -26.47
C LYS A 388 -11.61 5.42 -27.36
N GLN A 389 -10.90 4.70 -28.24
CA GLN A 389 -11.49 3.66 -29.08
C GLN A 389 -11.98 2.47 -28.25
N HIS A 390 -11.16 1.99 -27.31
CA HIS A 390 -11.53 0.88 -26.45
C HIS A 390 -12.64 1.24 -25.45
N GLN A 391 -12.76 2.51 -25.05
CA GLN A 391 -13.85 2.97 -24.20
C GLN A 391 -15.21 2.95 -24.92
N ARG A 392 -15.23 2.93 -26.27
CA ARG A 392 -16.45 2.93 -27.10
C ARG A 392 -16.41 1.78 -28.12
N MET A 393 -16.68 0.55 -27.67
CA MET A 393 -16.67 -0.62 -28.57
C MET A 393 -18.06 -0.97 -29.09
N TYR A 394 -18.19 -0.98 -30.41
CA TYR A 394 -19.39 -1.42 -31.10
C TYR A 394 -19.33 -2.90 -31.47
N SER A 395 -18.24 -3.35 -32.09
CA SER A 395 -18.06 -4.75 -32.51
C SER A 395 -16.61 -5.18 -32.63
N ARG A 396 -15.71 -4.23 -32.93
CA ARG A 396 -14.26 -4.44 -33.08
C ARG A 396 -13.50 -3.91 -31.87
N PHE A 397 -12.42 -4.61 -31.52
CA PHE A 397 -11.41 -4.22 -30.55
C PHE A 397 -10.06 -4.76 -31.03
N ASP A 398 -8.96 -4.19 -30.52
CA ASP A 398 -7.62 -4.67 -30.87
C ASP A 398 -7.33 -6.00 -30.14
N GLU A 399 -7.30 -7.10 -30.90
CA GLU A 399 -7.05 -8.41 -30.33
C GLU A 399 -5.61 -8.55 -29.80
N GLY A 400 -4.63 -7.92 -30.44
CA GLY A 400 -3.23 -7.95 -30.01
C GLY A 400 -3.05 -7.27 -28.66
N LEU A 401 -3.67 -6.10 -28.47
CA LEU A 401 -3.65 -5.39 -27.19
C LEU A 401 -4.43 -6.14 -26.10
N LEU A 402 -5.54 -6.80 -26.45
CA LEU A 402 -6.27 -7.63 -25.49
C LEU A 402 -5.45 -8.85 -25.02
N LYS A 403 -4.77 -9.54 -25.95
CA LYS A 403 -3.83 -10.63 -25.63
C LYS A 403 -2.70 -10.13 -24.73
N LYS A 404 -2.12 -8.97 -25.05
CA LYS A 404 -1.06 -8.34 -24.24
C LYS A 404 -1.56 -7.97 -22.84
N LEU A 405 -2.79 -7.46 -22.73
CA LEU A 405 -3.43 -7.13 -21.45
C LEU A 405 -3.58 -8.37 -20.56
N ILE A 406 -4.21 -9.43 -21.08
CA ILE A 406 -4.47 -10.66 -20.32
C ILE A 406 -3.16 -11.38 -19.99
N GLY A 407 -2.21 -11.43 -20.93
CA GLY A 407 -0.86 -11.95 -20.67
C GLY A 407 -0.17 -11.22 -19.53
N LYS A 408 -0.23 -9.88 -19.51
CA LYS A 408 0.32 -9.08 -18.41
C LYS A 408 -0.40 -9.33 -17.09
N MET A 409 -1.73 -9.43 -17.09
CA MET A 409 -2.51 -9.74 -15.88
C MET A 409 -2.24 -11.15 -15.34
N CYS A 410 -2.01 -12.13 -16.21
CA CYS A 410 -1.72 -13.50 -15.82
C CYS A 410 -0.37 -13.63 -15.12
N ASN A 411 0.63 -12.88 -15.57
CA ASN A 411 1.99 -12.89 -15.00
C ASN A 411 2.13 -11.96 -13.78
N ASP A 412 1.10 -11.19 -13.45
CA ASP A 412 1.12 -10.25 -12.34
C ASP A 412 0.76 -10.98 -11.04
N THR A 413 1.67 -10.96 -10.07
CA THR A 413 1.53 -11.62 -8.75
C THR A 413 0.93 -10.68 -7.68
N SER A 414 0.58 -9.46 -8.04
CA SER A 414 0.03 -8.46 -7.12
C SER A 414 -1.37 -8.82 -6.59
N HIS A 415 -1.78 -8.14 -5.53
CA HIS A 415 -3.13 -8.25 -4.98
C HIS A 415 -4.23 -7.83 -5.99
N ILE A 416 -3.88 -7.12 -7.07
CA ILE A 416 -4.83 -6.65 -8.10
C ILE A 416 -5.37 -7.85 -8.87
N THR A 417 -4.51 -8.81 -9.20
CA THR A 417 -4.82 -10.00 -10.00
C THR A 417 -5.18 -11.21 -9.16
N LYS A 418 -4.81 -11.25 -7.87
CA LYS A 418 -5.40 -12.20 -6.89
C LYS A 418 -6.94 -12.09 -6.80
N LYS A 419 -7.54 -10.96 -7.18
CA LYS A 419 -9.00 -10.84 -7.34
C LYS A 419 -9.55 -11.68 -8.50
N TYR A 420 -8.75 -11.99 -9.54
CA TYR A 420 -9.08 -12.98 -10.56
C TYR A 420 -8.84 -14.38 -10.06
N ALA A 421 -7.73 -14.62 -9.36
CA ALA A 421 -7.51 -15.91 -8.69
C ALA A 421 -8.73 -16.25 -7.83
N ASN A 422 -9.29 -15.33 -7.05
CA ASN A 422 -10.53 -15.58 -6.30
C ASN A 422 -11.76 -15.84 -7.19
N ALA A 423 -11.89 -15.20 -8.37
CA ALA A 423 -13.01 -15.46 -9.29
C ALA A 423 -12.88 -16.83 -9.99
N PHE A 424 -11.66 -17.22 -10.33
CA PHE A 424 -11.33 -18.54 -10.90
C PHE A 424 -11.29 -19.64 -9.83
N CYS A 425 -10.91 -19.33 -8.59
CA CYS A 425 -11.01 -20.22 -7.42
C CYS A 425 -12.46 -20.43 -7.06
N ILE A 426 -13.33 -19.41 -7.11
CA ILE A 426 -14.80 -19.61 -6.99
C ILE A 426 -15.29 -20.55 -8.09
N TYR A 427 -14.78 -20.41 -9.31
CA TYR A 427 -15.07 -21.35 -10.39
C TYR A 427 -14.59 -22.78 -10.07
N TYR A 428 -13.38 -22.94 -9.52
CA TYR A 428 -12.81 -24.22 -9.09
C TYR A 428 -13.59 -24.87 -7.92
N ILE A 429 -14.03 -24.06 -6.95
CA ILE A 429 -14.84 -24.48 -5.79
C ILE A 429 -16.24 -24.92 -6.22
N ILE A 430 -16.82 -24.29 -7.24
CA ILE A 430 -18.12 -24.72 -7.79
C ILE A 430 -17.99 -26.04 -8.57
N HIS A 431 -16.78 -26.43 -9.01
CA HIS A 431 -16.56 -27.63 -9.82
C HIS A 431 -16.10 -28.86 -9.02
N LEU A 432 -15.43 -28.66 -7.88
CA LEU A 432 -14.96 -29.73 -6.99
C LEU A 432 -15.87 -30.00 -5.79
N GLY A 433 -17.00 -29.30 -5.67
CA GLY A 433 -17.98 -29.45 -4.60
C GLY A 433 -19.15 -30.35 -4.95
#